data_AF-A0A914KC14-F1
#
_entry.id   AF-A0A914KC14-F1
#
_cell.length_a   1.000
_cell.length_b   1.000
_cell.length_c   1.000
_cell.angle_alpha   90.00
_cell.angle_beta   90.00
_cell.angle_gamma   90.00
#
_symmetry.space_group_name_H-M   'P 1'
#
loop_
_entity.id
_entity.type
_entity.pdbx_description
1 polymer ?
#
loop_
_entity_poly.entity_id
_entity_poly.type
_entity_poly.pdbx_seq_one_letter_code
_entity_poly.pdbx_strand_id
1 'polypeptide(L)'
;MAKKKVAIIGAGASGLAAIRHALLYGFEPVCFEATNDIGGLWRYKEDERSINGTPLASVMKSTVINSSKEMTAYSDFPPPSSWPNFMHNRQMMVYFRKYAEAYQLTKYIRFNHFIKNVERTFDFENTGNWNVFYVDETHPTLNDELPTRLASGTIIMKPAIRKFTANGICFVDGSIVEQVDTVICATGYSISFPMLEDGKLIPVNDNKVELYKYMYPPELSDKNTLAIIGLTQPLGSFLPISEMQARVFFDVFAGNSKLPKKEEMLEDIRAKQEALKNRYLPTRRHTIQVDYIPFMDELAKLIGCYPSIWKIASMDPFLAWKVFSSPTPSYVYRILGPHSWEGAKEALLEAESRVKDGCNPGKPKTWKPKEKSFGFFKFFIIGFVICIILKLFF
;
A
#
# COMPACT_ATOMS: atom_id res chain seq x y z
N MET A 1 -32.82 2.61 -5.91
CA MET A 1 -32.15 3.94 -5.94
C MET A 1 -31.04 3.90 -6.98
N ALA A 2 -30.63 5.04 -7.53
CA ALA A 2 -29.42 5.11 -8.34
C ALA A 2 -28.18 4.81 -7.47
N LYS A 3 -27.12 4.24 -8.06
CA LYS A 3 -25.84 4.06 -7.36
C LYS A 3 -25.15 5.41 -7.18
N LYS A 4 -24.58 5.66 -6.00
CA LYS A 4 -23.64 6.77 -5.80
C LYS A 4 -22.41 6.54 -6.68
N LYS A 5 -22.03 7.55 -7.47
CA LYS A 5 -20.81 7.53 -8.28
C LYS A 5 -19.62 8.00 -7.46
N VAL A 6 -18.43 7.44 -7.71
CA VAL A 6 -17.20 7.80 -6.99
C VAL A 6 -16.05 8.00 -7.97
N ALA A 7 -15.42 9.17 -7.92
CA ALA A 7 -14.20 9.44 -8.67
C ALA A 7 -12.98 8.78 -8.00
N ILE A 8 -12.12 8.15 -8.78
CA ILE A 8 -10.86 7.53 -8.33
C ILE A 8 -9.72 8.09 -9.19
N ILE A 9 -8.68 8.61 -8.55
CA ILE A 9 -7.57 9.29 -9.26
C ILE A 9 -6.35 8.35 -9.30
N GLY A 10 -5.94 7.97 -10.52
CA GLY A 10 -4.88 7.02 -10.82
C GLY A 10 -5.33 5.55 -10.75
N ALA A 11 -4.87 4.73 -11.71
CA ALA A 11 -5.06 3.29 -11.79
C ALA A 11 -3.83 2.49 -11.32
N GLY A 12 -3.04 3.07 -10.41
CA GLY A 12 -1.98 2.36 -9.69
C GLY A 12 -2.51 1.36 -8.66
N ALA A 13 -1.59 0.82 -7.86
CA ALA A 13 -1.88 -0.11 -6.75
C ALA A 13 -3.11 0.28 -5.89
N SER A 14 -3.16 1.52 -5.40
CA SER A 14 -4.29 2.06 -4.63
C SER A 14 -5.58 2.13 -5.45
N GLY A 15 -5.49 2.56 -6.71
CA GLY A 15 -6.63 2.76 -7.60
C GLY A 15 -7.35 1.47 -7.94
N LEU A 16 -6.61 0.41 -8.27
CA LEU A 16 -7.19 -0.92 -8.53
C LEU A 16 -7.93 -1.46 -7.30
N ALA A 17 -7.36 -1.32 -6.11
CA ALA A 17 -8.04 -1.68 -4.86
C ALA A 17 -9.28 -0.82 -4.60
N ALA A 18 -9.21 0.49 -4.86
CA ALA A 18 -10.33 1.40 -4.72
C ALA A 18 -11.49 1.04 -5.67
N ILE A 19 -11.23 0.69 -6.94
CA ILE A 19 -12.27 0.22 -7.88
C ILE A 19 -12.88 -1.08 -7.37
N ARG A 20 -12.07 -2.04 -6.93
CA ARG A 20 -12.55 -3.33 -6.36
C ARG A 20 -13.47 -3.10 -5.15
N HIS A 21 -13.09 -2.22 -4.24
CA HIS A 21 -13.88 -1.96 -3.03
C HIS A 21 -15.12 -1.09 -3.28
N ALA A 22 -15.06 -0.11 -4.18
CA ALA A 22 -16.25 0.60 -4.65
C ALA A 22 -17.34 -0.37 -5.12
N LEU A 23 -16.96 -1.37 -5.93
CA LEU A 23 -17.88 -2.38 -6.45
C LEU A 23 -18.43 -3.31 -5.36
N LEU A 24 -17.60 -3.73 -4.40
CA LEU A 24 -18.01 -4.58 -3.27
C LEU A 24 -19.04 -3.90 -2.38
N TYR A 25 -18.88 -2.60 -2.09
CA TYR A 25 -19.84 -1.78 -1.35
C TYR A 25 -20.96 -1.20 -2.22
N GLY A 26 -21.07 -1.63 -3.49
CA GLY A 26 -22.21 -1.34 -4.36
C GLY A 26 -22.16 -0.01 -5.13
N PHE A 27 -21.10 0.79 -4.99
CA PHE A 27 -20.90 2.06 -5.72
C PHE A 27 -20.70 1.88 -7.23
N GLU A 28 -20.69 3.00 -7.95
CA GLU A 28 -20.30 3.09 -9.37
C GLU A 28 -18.97 3.87 -9.50
N PRO A 29 -17.81 3.19 -9.56
CA PRO A 29 -16.52 3.87 -9.69
C PRO A 29 -16.31 4.43 -11.10
N VAL A 30 -15.70 5.63 -11.17
CA VAL A 30 -15.11 6.20 -12.39
C VAL A 30 -13.66 6.54 -12.05
N CYS A 31 -12.74 5.74 -12.58
CA CYS A 31 -11.30 5.95 -12.41
C CYS A 31 -10.73 6.77 -13.57
N PHE A 32 -9.93 7.77 -13.25
CA PHE A 32 -9.20 8.61 -14.18
C PHE A 32 -7.71 8.29 -14.04
N GLU A 33 -7.12 7.70 -15.07
CA GLU A 33 -5.69 7.39 -15.13
C GLU A 33 -5.04 8.31 -16.16
N ALA A 34 -4.01 9.05 -15.73
CA ALA A 34 -3.33 10.04 -16.56
C ALA A 34 -2.64 9.42 -17.79
N THR A 35 -2.35 8.12 -17.77
CA THR A 35 -1.55 7.43 -18.79
C THR A 35 -2.34 6.31 -19.49
N ASN A 36 -1.73 5.61 -20.43
CA ASN A 36 -2.38 4.65 -21.33
C ASN A 36 -2.60 3.21 -20.77
N ASP A 37 -2.17 2.90 -19.53
CA ASP A 37 -2.26 1.56 -18.91
C ASP A 37 -2.22 1.67 -17.37
N ILE A 38 -2.59 0.59 -16.68
CA ILE A 38 -2.66 0.52 -15.21
C ILE A 38 -1.27 0.44 -14.53
N GLY A 39 -1.28 0.34 -13.20
CA GLY A 39 -0.11 -0.07 -12.39
C GLY A 39 0.76 1.06 -11.85
N GLY A 40 0.70 2.25 -12.46
CA GLY A 40 1.43 3.44 -12.01
C GLY A 40 2.92 3.16 -11.82
N LEU A 41 3.45 3.41 -10.61
CA LEU A 41 4.83 3.14 -10.20
C LEU A 41 5.41 1.81 -10.72
N TRP A 42 4.64 0.72 -10.69
CA TRP A 42 5.13 -0.62 -11.06
C TRP A 42 5.19 -0.85 -12.58
N ARG A 43 4.52 -0.03 -13.38
CA ARG A 43 4.71 -0.02 -14.84
C ARG A 43 6.01 0.73 -15.12
N TYR A 44 7.10 -0.02 -15.22
CA TYR A 44 8.38 0.55 -15.65
C TYR A 44 8.21 1.28 -16.99
N LYS A 45 8.68 2.53 -17.02
CA LYS A 45 8.73 3.37 -18.22
C LYS A 45 10.13 3.95 -18.37
N GLU A 46 10.57 4.14 -19.60
CA GLU A 46 11.89 4.68 -19.92
C GLU A 46 11.83 6.22 -20.01
N ASP A 47 10.87 6.77 -20.78
CA ASP A 47 10.81 8.22 -21.07
C ASP A 47 9.50 8.92 -20.66
N GLU A 48 8.40 8.19 -20.40
CA GLU A 48 7.18 8.73 -19.79
C GLU A 48 7.46 9.16 -18.33
N ARG A 49 8.18 10.27 -18.16
CA ARG A 49 8.66 10.78 -16.86
C ARG A 49 7.83 11.95 -16.33
N SER A 50 6.97 12.56 -17.16
CA SER A 50 5.98 13.55 -16.74
C SER A 50 4.80 13.62 -17.72
N ILE A 51 3.67 14.12 -17.24
CA ILE A 51 2.45 14.49 -17.99
C ILE A 51 1.99 15.84 -17.45
N ASN A 52 1.60 16.80 -18.31
CA ASN A 52 1.30 18.19 -17.89
C ASN A 52 2.37 18.80 -16.94
N GLY A 53 3.66 18.50 -17.17
CA GLY A 53 4.78 18.91 -16.29
C GLY A 53 4.84 18.22 -14.93
N THR A 54 3.85 17.41 -14.56
CA THR A 54 3.78 16.65 -13.31
C THR A 54 4.59 15.35 -13.44
N PRO A 55 5.60 15.08 -12.59
CA PRO A 55 6.41 13.87 -12.68
C PRO A 55 5.60 12.58 -12.49
N LEU A 56 5.83 11.61 -13.36
CA LEU A 56 5.25 10.27 -13.28
C LEU A 56 6.16 9.36 -12.45
N ALA A 57 5.59 8.67 -11.47
CA ALA A 57 6.30 7.66 -10.71
C ALA A 57 6.56 6.41 -11.57
N SER A 58 7.82 5.97 -11.66
CA SER A 58 8.24 4.71 -12.25
C SER A 58 9.33 4.05 -11.40
N VAL A 59 9.29 2.72 -11.28
CA VAL A 59 10.42 1.90 -10.85
C VAL A 59 11.57 1.93 -11.87
N MET A 60 12.73 1.39 -11.52
CA MET A 60 13.80 1.08 -12.49
C MET A 60 13.47 -0.21 -13.23
N LYS A 61 14.08 -0.42 -14.42
CA LYS A 61 13.85 -1.62 -15.24
C LYS A 61 14.06 -2.94 -14.49
N SER A 62 15.08 -2.99 -13.63
CA SER A 62 15.51 -4.15 -12.84
C SER A 62 14.86 -4.26 -11.46
N THR A 63 13.91 -3.38 -11.10
CA THR A 63 13.34 -3.37 -9.75
C THR A 63 12.59 -4.66 -9.43
N VAL A 64 13.05 -5.33 -8.37
CA VAL A 64 12.35 -6.42 -7.66
C VAL A 64 11.75 -5.85 -6.38
N ILE A 65 10.54 -6.26 -6.01
CA ILE A 65 9.91 -5.85 -4.76
C ILE A 65 10.67 -6.43 -3.55
N ASN A 66 10.81 -5.63 -2.49
CA ASN A 66 11.53 -5.97 -1.26
C ASN A 66 10.67 -6.71 -0.21
N SER A 67 9.39 -6.94 -0.49
CA SER A 67 8.45 -7.65 0.39
C SER A 67 7.97 -8.95 -0.26
N SER A 68 7.77 -10.00 0.54
CA SER A 68 7.38 -11.33 0.04
C SER A 68 5.98 -11.29 -0.60
N LYS A 69 5.76 -12.14 -1.62
CA LYS A 69 4.52 -12.24 -2.39
C LYS A 69 3.28 -12.42 -1.50
N GLU A 70 3.35 -13.30 -0.50
CA GLU A 70 2.23 -13.56 0.43
C GLU A 70 2.01 -12.40 1.42
N MET A 71 3.05 -11.60 1.69
CA MET A 71 2.97 -10.38 2.51
C MET A 71 2.57 -9.14 1.69
N THR A 72 2.49 -9.28 0.36
CA THR A 72 2.18 -8.19 -0.59
C THR A 72 0.80 -8.33 -1.21
N ALA A 73 0.31 -9.55 -1.37
CA ALA A 73 -0.98 -9.84 -2.00
C ALA A 73 -2.13 -8.99 -1.46
N TYR A 74 -3.06 -8.62 -2.34
CA TYR A 74 -4.39 -8.22 -1.90
C TYR A 74 -5.06 -9.36 -1.13
N SER A 75 -5.82 -9.02 -0.10
CA SER A 75 -6.31 -9.96 0.92
C SER A 75 -7.35 -10.97 0.43
N ASP A 76 -7.95 -10.76 -0.75
CA ASP A 76 -8.81 -11.72 -1.46
C ASP A 76 -8.20 -12.25 -2.78
N PHE A 77 -6.90 -12.05 -3.03
CA PHE A 77 -6.27 -12.44 -4.31
C PHE A 77 -4.78 -12.85 -4.17
N PRO A 78 -4.47 -14.05 -3.66
CA PRO A 78 -3.09 -14.52 -3.53
C PRO A 78 -2.41 -14.73 -4.90
N PRO A 79 -1.15 -14.32 -5.10
CA PRO A 79 -0.39 -14.66 -6.31
C PRO A 79 -0.15 -16.19 -6.42
N PRO A 80 0.02 -16.75 -7.62
CA PRO A 80 0.24 -18.18 -7.82
C PRO A 80 1.39 -18.77 -6.99
N SER A 81 1.21 -19.99 -6.45
CA SER A 81 2.22 -20.60 -5.55
C SER A 81 3.57 -20.83 -6.23
N SER A 82 3.59 -21.07 -7.56
CA SER A 82 4.81 -21.24 -8.36
C SER A 82 5.60 -19.95 -8.63
N TRP A 83 5.06 -18.77 -8.31
CA TRP A 83 5.75 -17.49 -8.56
C TRP A 83 6.86 -17.22 -7.53
N PRO A 84 7.93 -16.49 -7.91
CA PRO A 84 9.01 -16.14 -7.00
C PRO A 84 8.51 -15.28 -5.83
N ASN A 85 9.09 -15.50 -4.65
CA ASN A 85 8.71 -14.78 -3.44
C ASN A 85 8.95 -13.28 -3.52
N PHE A 86 9.99 -12.85 -4.24
CA PHE A 86 10.26 -11.46 -4.53
C PHE A 86 10.03 -11.23 -6.03
N MET A 87 8.93 -10.55 -6.35
CA MET A 87 8.46 -10.34 -7.72
C MET A 87 9.19 -9.18 -8.41
N HIS A 88 9.73 -9.43 -9.59
CA HIS A 88 10.22 -8.39 -10.50
C HIS A 88 9.07 -7.48 -10.96
N ASN A 89 9.32 -6.21 -11.31
CA ASN A 89 8.29 -5.25 -11.71
C ASN A 89 7.31 -5.76 -12.80
N ARG A 90 7.83 -6.49 -13.81
CA ARG A 90 7.05 -7.19 -14.85
C ARG A 90 6.08 -8.21 -14.25
N GLN A 91 6.49 -8.95 -13.22
CA GLN A 91 5.64 -9.91 -12.51
C GLN A 91 4.58 -9.21 -11.65
N MET A 92 4.92 -8.06 -11.03
CA MET A 92 3.94 -7.18 -10.38
C MET A 92 2.91 -6.63 -11.39
N MET A 93 3.33 -6.27 -12.60
CA MET A 93 2.39 -5.87 -13.67
C MET A 93 1.49 -7.01 -14.14
N VAL A 94 1.99 -8.25 -14.22
CA VAL A 94 1.14 -9.42 -14.47
C VAL A 94 0.19 -9.66 -13.29
N TYR A 95 0.61 -9.45 -12.04
CA TYR A 95 -0.28 -9.51 -10.87
C TYR A 95 -1.43 -8.49 -10.97
N PHE A 96 -1.13 -7.21 -11.23
CA PHE A 96 -2.14 -6.16 -11.36
C PHE A 96 -3.08 -6.38 -12.53
N ARG A 97 -2.57 -6.82 -13.69
CA ARG A 97 -3.41 -7.19 -14.84
C ARG A 97 -4.33 -8.37 -14.53
N LYS A 98 -3.85 -9.38 -13.80
CA LYS A 98 -4.70 -10.51 -13.35
C LYS A 98 -5.75 -10.13 -12.31
N TYR A 99 -5.44 -9.21 -11.41
CA TYR A 99 -6.41 -8.65 -10.47
C TYR A 99 -7.49 -7.81 -11.19
N ALA A 100 -7.08 -6.99 -12.15
CA ALA A 100 -7.98 -6.19 -12.98
C ALA A 100 -8.87 -7.06 -13.91
N GLU A 101 -8.31 -8.14 -14.46
CA GLU A 101 -9.01 -9.17 -15.23
C GLU A 101 -10.05 -9.91 -14.38
N ALA A 102 -9.62 -10.52 -13.26
CA ALA A 102 -10.47 -11.35 -12.40
C ALA A 102 -11.69 -10.60 -11.82
N TYR A 103 -11.54 -9.30 -11.56
CA TYR A 103 -12.61 -8.46 -11.02
C TYR A 103 -13.19 -7.46 -12.05
N GLN A 104 -12.83 -7.59 -13.33
CA GLN A 104 -13.29 -6.74 -14.44
C GLN A 104 -13.15 -5.23 -14.20
N LEU A 105 -12.04 -4.80 -13.58
CA LEU A 105 -11.84 -3.43 -13.12
C LEU A 105 -11.61 -2.45 -14.27
N THR A 106 -10.98 -2.90 -15.37
CA THR A 106 -10.51 -2.04 -16.47
C THR A 106 -11.63 -1.22 -17.13
N LYS A 107 -12.86 -1.74 -17.17
CA LYS A 107 -14.02 -1.04 -17.77
C LYS A 107 -14.49 0.20 -17.01
N TYR A 108 -13.96 0.44 -15.81
CA TYR A 108 -14.20 1.64 -15.00
C TYR A 108 -13.06 2.67 -15.13
N ILE A 109 -12.01 2.37 -15.90
CA ILE A 109 -10.81 3.20 -16.03
C ILE A 109 -10.85 3.97 -17.34
N ARG A 110 -10.72 5.30 -17.24
CA ARG A 110 -10.49 6.20 -18.36
C ARG A 110 -9.02 6.52 -18.41
N PHE A 111 -8.34 5.95 -19.39
CA PHE A 111 -6.91 6.16 -19.65
C PHE A 111 -6.65 7.49 -20.35
N ASN A 112 -5.43 7.99 -20.23
CA ASN A 112 -4.96 9.29 -20.72
C ASN A 112 -5.66 10.52 -20.11
N HIS A 113 -6.57 10.35 -19.14
CA HIS A 113 -7.28 11.45 -18.48
C HIS A 113 -6.49 11.98 -17.27
N PHE A 114 -5.68 13.02 -17.46
CA PHE A 114 -4.97 13.68 -16.37
C PHE A 114 -5.91 14.62 -15.59
N ILE A 115 -6.08 14.38 -14.28
CA ILE A 115 -6.88 15.27 -13.41
C ILE A 115 -6.11 16.57 -13.14
N LYS A 116 -6.69 17.69 -13.57
CA LYS A 116 -6.16 19.04 -13.35
C LYS A 116 -6.62 19.65 -12.03
N ASN A 117 -7.90 19.46 -11.66
CA ASN A 117 -8.51 20.12 -10.52
C ASN A 117 -9.73 19.32 -10.00
N VAL A 118 -10.01 19.43 -8.70
CA VAL A 118 -11.16 18.84 -8.00
C VAL A 118 -11.68 19.87 -7.00
N GLU A 119 -12.96 20.23 -7.14
CA GLU A 119 -13.60 21.33 -6.40
C GLU A 119 -14.92 20.88 -5.79
N ARG A 120 -15.33 21.49 -4.69
CA ARG A 120 -16.67 21.30 -4.10
C ARG A 120 -17.75 21.78 -5.07
N THR A 121 -18.89 21.10 -5.12
CA THR A 121 -20.08 21.65 -5.80
C THR A 121 -20.63 22.86 -5.03
N PHE A 122 -21.41 23.71 -5.72
CA PHE A 122 -22.09 24.86 -5.09
C PHE A 122 -23.05 24.45 -3.95
N ASP A 123 -23.52 23.19 -3.97
CA ASP A 123 -24.43 22.59 -2.99
C ASP A 123 -23.72 21.63 -2.02
N PHE A 124 -22.39 21.63 -1.97
CA PHE A 124 -21.58 20.65 -1.23
C PHE A 124 -22.00 20.48 0.23
N GLU A 125 -22.43 21.55 0.91
CA GLU A 125 -22.85 21.45 2.31
C GLU A 125 -24.12 20.61 2.51
N ASN A 126 -24.93 20.43 1.46
CA ASN A 126 -26.08 19.52 1.43
C ASN A 126 -25.73 18.15 0.82
N THR A 127 -24.84 18.09 -0.17
CA THR A 127 -24.64 16.90 -1.03
C THR A 127 -23.33 16.15 -0.81
N GLY A 128 -22.26 16.85 -0.42
CA GLY A 128 -20.89 16.32 -0.36
C GLY A 128 -20.24 16.02 -1.71
N ASN A 129 -20.80 16.53 -2.82
CA ASN A 129 -20.38 16.21 -4.19
C ASN A 129 -19.16 17.03 -4.68
N TRP A 130 -18.38 16.46 -5.61
CA TRP A 130 -17.19 17.10 -6.17
C TRP A 130 -17.28 17.23 -7.69
N ASN A 131 -16.89 18.40 -8.20
CA ASN A 131 -16.55 18.62 -9.61
C ASN A 131 -15.13 18.09 -9.88
N VAL A 132 -14.90 17.45 -11.03
CA VAL A 132 -13.61 16.84 -11.40
C VAL A 132 -13.26 17.24 -12.83
N PHE A 133 -12.12 17.91 -13.01
CA PHE A 133 -11.68 18.48 -14.29
C PHE A 133 -10.43 17.74 -14.82
N TYR A 134 -10.41 17.38 -16.10
CA TYR A 134 -9.35 16.57 -16.72
C TYR A 134 -9.03 16.98 -18.16
N VAL A 135 -7.91 16.47 -18.69
CA VAL A 135 -7.40 16.67 -20.07
C VAL A 135 -6.83 15.35 -20.63
N ASP A 136 -6.75 15.23 -21.97
CA ASP A 136 -6.33 14.02 -22.70
C ASP A 136 -4.94 14.16 -23.37
N GLU A 137 -4.05 13.16 -23.26
CA GLU A 137 -2.68 13.17 -23.84
C GLU A 137 -2.18 11.82 -24.42
N THR A 138 -1.15 11.85 -25.29
CA THR A 138 -0.41 10.67 -25.83
C THR A 138 1.01 11.04 -26.31
N HIS A 139 2.07 10.20 -26.11
CA HIS A 139 3.24 9.96 -27.01
C HIS A 139 4.30 8.93 -26.42
N PRO A 140 5.27 8.38 -27.20
CA PRO A 140 6.11 7.19 -26.83
C PRO A 140 7.67 7.37 -26.82
N THR A 141 8.47 6.27 -26.90
CA THR A 141 9.66 5.97 -26.03
C THR A 141 10.88 5.23 -26.70
N LEU A 142 12.14 5.38 -26.18
CA LEU A 142 13.40 4.55 -26.29
C LEU A 142 14.58 5.21 -25.47
N ASN A 143 15.57 4.59 -24.78
CA ASN A 143 16.20 3.24 -24.77
C ASN A 143 17.16 3.00 -23.53
N ASP A 144 17.78 1.80 -23.41
CA ASP A 144 18.50 1.20 -22.24
C ASP A 144 20.05 1.37 -22.09
N GLU A 145 20.57 1.43 -20.84
CA GLU A 145 21.59 0.50 -20.26
C GLU A 145 21.99 0.83 -18.79
N LEU A 146 22.07 -0.16 -17.87
CA LEU A 146 22.62 0.04 -16.51
C LEU A 146 23.26 -1.19 -15.81
N PRO A 147 22.67 -2.41 -15.83
CA PRO A 147 23.18 -3.54 -15.02
C PRO A 147 24.64 -3.92 -15.33
N THR A 148 25.03 -3.82 -16.60
CA THR A 148 26.40 -4.01 -17.09
C THR A 148 27.42 -3.17 -16.33
N ARG A 149 27.06 -1.92 -15.98
CA ARG A 149 27.97 -0.89 -15.45
C ARG A 149 28.34 -1.08 -13.97
N LEU A 150 27.51 -1.79 -13.21
CA LEU A 150 27.86 -2.23 -11.85
C LEU A 150 28.84 -3.41 -11.91
N ALA A 151 28.63 -4.37 -12.81
CA ALA A 151 29.51 -5.53 -12.95
C ALA A 151 30.88 -5.19 -13.55
N SER A 152 30.97 -4.18 -14.43
CA SER A 152 32.22 -3.71 -15.05
C SER A 152 33.02 -2.73 -14.18
N GLY A 153 32.62 -2.48 -12.93
CA GLY A 153 33.27 -1.50 -12.04
C GLY A 153 33.10 -0.03 -12.47
N THR A 154 32.23 0.25 -13.44
CA THR A 154 31.94 1.62 -13.92
C THR A 154 31.04 2.40 -12.94
N ILE A 155 30.46 1.74 -11.94
CA ILE A 155 29.71 2.37 -10.84
C ILE A 155 30.33 1.93 -9.51
N ILE A 156 30.81 2.90 -8.73
CA ILE A 156 31.50 2.70 -7.45
C ILE A 156 30.62 3.28 -6.33
N MET A 157 30.32 2.49 -5.30
CA MET A 157 29.58 3.00 -4.13
C MET A 157 30.45 3.93 -3.27
N LYS A 158 29.83 4.99 -2.74
CA LYS A 158 30.46 5.95 -1.84
C LYS A 158 29.55 6.28 -0.64
N PRO A 159 30.09 6.77 0.49
CA PRO A 159 29.30 7.24 1.63
C PRO A 159 28.49 8.51 1.33
N ALA A 160 27.88 9.10 2.36
CA ALA A 160 27.20 10.39 2.23
C ALA A 160 28.16 11.52 1.81
N ILE A 161 27.64 12.47 1.02
CA ILE A 161 28.38 13.67 0.61
C ILE A 161 28.54 14.62 1.80
N ARG A 162 29.77 15.10 2.05
CA ARG A 162 30.07 16.14 3.04
C ARG A 162 30.06 17.53 2.41
N LYS A 163 30.63 17.69 1.22
CA LYS A 163 30.60 18.92 0.41
C LYS A 163 30.92 18.62 -1.05
N PHE A 164 30.47 19.49 -1.95
CA PHE A 164 31.02 19.62 -3.29
C PHE A 164 32.30 20.48 -3.26
N THR A 165 33.16 20.33 -4.26
CA THR A 165 34.26 21.23 -4.57
C THR A 165 34.06 21.80 -5.98
N ALA A 166 34.94 22.70 -6.44
CA ALA A 166 34.84 23.27 -7.79
C ALA A 166 34.98 22.23 -8.93
N ASN A 167 35.51 21.04 -8.63
CA ASN A 167 35.65 19.94 -9.59
C ASN A 167 35.65 18.57 -8.86
N GLY A 168 34.65 18.31 -8.03
CA GLY A 168 34.60 17.06 -7.24
C GLY A 168 33.66 17.05 -6.03
N ILE A 169 33.78 15.97 -5.25
CA ILE A 169 32.96 15.65 -4.09
C ILE A 169 33.86 15.15 -2.96
N CYS A 170 33.72 15.75 -1.77
CA CYS A 170 34.25 15.19 -0.52
C CYS A 170 33.13 14.45 0.23
N PHE A 171 33.42 13.25 0.71
CA PHE A 171 32.48 12.40 1.43
C PHE A 171 32.70 12.47 2.96
N VAL A 172 31.74 11.94 3.73
CA VAL A 172 31.78 11.99 5.21
C VAL A 172 32.87 11.12 5.84
N ASP A 173 33.37 10.12 5.11
CA ASP A 173 34.53 9.29 5.50
C ASP A 173 35.88 9.98 5.28
N GLY A 174 35.87 11.21 4.73
CA GLY A 174 37.07 11.94 4.34
C GLY A 174 37.62 11.55 2.96
N SER A 175 37.02 10.56 2.27
CA SER A 175 37.41 10.26 0.89
C SER A 175 36.96 11.36 -0.06
N ILE A 176 37.70 11.53 -1.15
CA ILE A 176 37.44 12.53 -2.18
C ILE A 176 37.30 11.82 -3.52
N VAL A 177 36.44 12.33 -4.39
CA VAL A 177 36.44 12.03 -5.83
C VAL A 177 36.54 13.37 -6.55
N GLU A 178 37.62 13.55 -7.29
CA GLU A 178 37.83 14.70 -8.17
C GLU A 178 37.33 14.38 -9.58
N GLN A 179 37.16 15.39 -10.43
CA GLN A 179 36.69 15.24 -11.82
C GLN A 179 35.28 14.60 -11.86
N VAL A 180 34.29 15.33 -11.32
CA VAL A 180 32.88 14.91 -11.28
C VAL A 180 32.06 15.86 -12.15
N ASP A 181 31.80 15.46 -13.39
CA ASP A 181 31.14 16.29 -14.40
C ASP A 181 29.62 16.45 -14.18
N THR A 182 28.98 15.57 -13.42
CA THR A 182 27.51 15.52 -13.27
C THR A 182 27.08 14.88 -11.96
N VAL A 183 26.02 15.43 -11.35
CA VAL A 183 25.46 14.96 -10.07
C VAL A 183 23.96 14.65 -10.26
N ILE A 184 23.57 13.38 -10.08
CA ILE A 184 22.18 12.95 -10.24
C ILE A 184 21.51 12.85 -8.86
N CYS A 185 20.63 13.81 -8.56
CA CYS A 185 19.97 13.93 -7.26
C CYS A 185 18.84 12.91 -7.04
N ALA A 186 19.19 11.66 -6.71
CA ALA A 186 18.27 10.65 -6.20
C ALA A 186 17.82 10.93 -4.74
N THR A 187 17.47 12.19 -4.43
CA THR A 187 17.22 12.69 -3.07
C THR A 187 15.84 12.32 -2.51
N GLY A 188 14.96 11.73 -3.33
CA GLY A 188 13.59 11.36 -2.99
C GLY A 188 12.57 12.35 -3.56
N TYR A 189 11.31 12.19 -3.19
CA TYR A 189 10.19 12.97 -3.72
C TYR A 189 9.55 13.85 -2.65
N SER A 190 8.85 14.91 -3.07
CA SER A 190 7.98 15.70 -2.18
C SER A 190 6.52 15.37 -2.42
N ILE A 191 5.70 15.48 -1.37
CA ILE A 191 4.25 15.27 -1.39
C ILE A 191 3.56 16.61 -1.65
N SER A 192 2.53 16.61 -2.51
CA SER A 192 1.66 17.78 -2.73
C SER A 192 0.30 17.34 -3.30
N PHE A 193 -0.73 18.16 -3.11
CA PHE A 193 -2.09 17.92 -3.63
C PHE A 193 -2.64 19.15 -4.36
N PRO A 194 -1.95 19.68 -5.40
CA PRO A 194 -2.31 20.95 -6.03
C PRO A 194 -3.71 20.93 -6.68
N MET A 195 -4.20 19.74 -7.05
CA MET A 195 -5.54 19.54 -7.62
C MET A 195 -6.68 19.58 -6.58
N LEU A 196 -6.40 19.79 -5.28
CA LEU A 196 -7.40 19.85 -4.22
C LEU A 196 -7.45 21.27 -3.62
N GLU A 197 -8.31 22.13 -4.16
CA GLU A 197 -8.44 23.54 -3.74
C GLU A 197 -7.09 24.30 -3.77
N ASP A 198 -6.32 24.20 -4.86
CA ASP A 198 -4.92 24.68 -4.98
C ASP A 198 -3.94 24.11 -3.92
N GLY A 199 -4.28 22.98 -3.29
CA GLY A 199 -3.56 22.40 -2.15
C GLY A 199 -3.95 22.97 -0.78
N LYS A 200 -4.96 23.85 -0.71
CA LYS A 200 -5.43 24.44 0.56
C LYS A 200 -6.17 23.42 1.44
N LEU A 201 -6.84 22.44 0.82
CA LEU A 201 -7.60 21.39 1.51
C LEU A 201 -6.72 20.39 2.27
N ILE A 202 -5.52 20.11 1.74
CA ILE A 202 -4.53 19.23 2.35
C ILE A 202 -3.17 19.95 2.29
N PRO A 203 -2.92 20.92 3.19
CA PRO A 203 -1.66 21.65 3.21
C PRO A 203 -0.51 20.69 3.53
N VAL A 204 0.57 20.78 2.74
CA VAL A 204 1.75 19.92 2.91
C VAL A 204 2.95 20.78 3.23
N ASN A 205 3.53 20.59 4.43
CA ASN A 205 4.72 21.32 4.87
C ASN A 205 5.84 20.33 5.18
N ASP A 206 6.95 20.38 4.43
CA ASP A 206 8.07 19.43 4.54
C ASP A 206 7.68 17.95 4.55
N ASN A 207 6.77 17.56 3.64
CA ASN A 207 6.15 16.24 3.53
C ASN A 207 5.31 15.81 4.75
N LYS A 208 5.07 16.68 5.73
CA LYS A 208 4.08 16.46 6.80
C LYS A 208 2.68 16.79 6.29
N VAL A 209 1.71 15.99 6.70
CA VAL A 209 0.29 16.11 6.33
C VAL A 209 -0.58 15.91 7.56
N GLU A 210 -1.72 16.60 7.60
CA GLU A 210 -2.71 16.49 8.68
C GLU A 210 -3.92 15.69 8.19
N LEU A 211 -3.73 14.37 8.10
CA LEU A 211 -4.74 13.44 7.60
C LEU A 211 -5.00 12.34 8.63
N TYR A 212 -6.26 12.19 9.05
CA TYR A 212 -6.67 11.14 9.97
C TYR A 212 -6.44 9.77 9.31
N LYS A 213 -5.68 8.92 10.00
CA LYS A 213 -5.14 7.63 9.49
C LYS A 213 -4.38 7.74 8.15
N TYR A 214 -3.77 8.89 7.84
CA TYR A 214 -3.19 9.20 6.53
C TYR A 214 -4.19 9.07 5.36
N MET A 215 -5.49 9.30 5.65
CA MET A 215 -6.59 9.19 4.68
C MET A 215 -7.43 10.47 4.61
N TYR A 216 -8.05 10.87 5.72
CA TYR A 216 -9.16 11.84 5.71
C TYR A 216 -8.70 13.24 6.14
N PRO A 217 -9.03 14.30 5.37
CA PRO A 217 -8.88 15.68 5.84
C PRO A 217 -9.85 15.96 6.99
N PRO A 218 -9.40 16.42 8.18
CA PRO A 218 -10.29 16.73 9.31
C PRO A 218 -11.31 17.84 8.99
N GLU A 219 -11.04 18.70 8.01
CA GLU A 219 -11.97 19.71 7.49
C GLU A 219 -13.20 19.13 6.76
N LEU A 220 -13.24 17.81 6.53
CA LEU A 220 -14.35 17.11 5.89
C LEU A 220 -15.06 16.11 6.83
N SER A 221 -14.79 16.18 8.15
CA SER A 221 -15.27 15.24 9.18
C SER A 221 -16.77 14.95 9.14
N ASP A 222 -17.57 15.93 8.72
CA ASP A 222 -19.03 15.89 8.79
C ASP A 222 -19.64 15.03 7.67
N LYS A 223 -18.87 14.79 6.61
CA LYS A 223 -19.35 14.14 5.37
C LYS A 223 -18.45 13.01 4.88
N ASN A 224 -17.14 13.08 5.16
CA ASN A 224 -16.11 12.07 4.85
C ASN A 224 -16.10 11.60 3.38
N THR A 225 -16.43 12.48 2.44
CA THR A 225 -16.60 12.14 1.01
C THR A 225 -15.29 12.06 0.21
N LEU A 226 -14.16 12.37 0.83
CA LEU A 226 -12.83 12.35 0.21
C LEU A 226 -11.83 11.67 1.15
N ALA A 227 -11.02 10.76 0.61
CA ALA A 227 -9.91 10.12 1.31
C ALA A 227 -8.72 9.88 0.37
N ILE A 228 -7.51 10.03 0.90
CA ILE A 228 -6.26 9.70 0.22
C ILE A 228 -5.92 8.23 0.49
N ILE A 229 -5.77 7.43 -0.57
CA ILE A 229 -5.52 5.99 -0.46
C ILE A 229 -4.06 5.70 -0.84
N GLY A 230 -3.27 5.23 0.13
CA GLY A 230 -1.86 4.89 -0.08
C GLY A 230 -0.88 6.04 0.14
N LEU A 231 -1.13 6.92 1.13
CA LEU A 231 -0.15 7.93 1.57
C LEU A 231 0.62 7.47 2.81
N THR A 232 1.30 6.33 2.73
CA THR A 232 2.09 5.77 3.84
C THR A 232 3.42 5.18 3.37
N GLN A 233 4.41 5.17 4.26
CA GLN A 233 5.70 4.47 4.08
C GLN A 233 5.84 3.38 5.14
N PRO A 234 5.33 2.16 4.89
CA PRO A 234 5.29 1.11 5.91
C PRO A 234 6.62 0.41 6.13
N LEU A 235 6.88 0.01 7.38
CA LEU A 235 7.72 -1.15 7.68
C LEU A 235 6.90 -2.43 7.39
N GLY A 236 6.80 -2.78 6.10
CA GLY A 236 6.05 -3.91 5.57
C GLY A 236 5.70 -3.70 4.10
N SER A 237 4.69 -4.40 3.58
CA SER A 237 4.21 -4.14 2.21
C SER A 237 3.17 -3.03 2.18
N PHE A 238 3.30 -2.16 1.19
CA PHE A 238 2.36 -1.07 0.90
C PHE A 238 1.00 -1.56 0.38
N LEU A 239 1.01 -2.64 -0.40
CA LEU A 239 -0.16 -3.01 -1.20
C LEU A 239 -1.38 -3.41 -0.35
N PRO A 240 -1.26 -4.23 0.71
CA PRO A 240 -2.39 -4.52 1.61
C PRO A 240 -2.87 -3.30 2.41
N ILE A 241 -1.98 -2.33 2.69
CA ILE A 241 -2.36 -1.09 3.38
C ILE A 241 -3.23 -0.23 2.46
N SER A 242 -2.87 -0.10 1.18
CA SER A 242 -3.71 0.63 0.21
C SER A 242 -5.09 -0.02 0.04
N GLU A 243 -5.18 -1.35 0.10
CA GLU A 243 -6.45 -2.08 0.09
C GLU A 243 -7.24 -1.87 1.38
N MET A 244 -6.60 -1.95 2.55
CA MET A 244 -7.25 -1.74 3.84
C MET A 244 -7.78 -0.30 3.96
N GLN A 245 -7.02 0.70 3.53
CA GLN A 245 -7.50 2.08 3.44
C GLN A 245 -8.70 2.19 2.48
N ALA A 246 -8.70 1.50 1.34
CA ALA A 246 -9.87 1.46 0.46
C ALA A 246 -11.10 0.79 1.13
N ARG A 247 -10.91 -0.33 1.85
CA ARG A 247 -11.99 -0.97 2.64
C ARG A 247 -12.58 -0.02 3.68
N VAL A 248 -11.73 0.67 4.43
CA VAL A 248 -12.14 1.67 5.43
C VAL A 248 -12.92 2.82 4.78
N PHE A 249 -12.47 3.32 3.62
CA PHE A 249 -13.17 4.40 2.93
C PHE A 249 -14.58 3.99 2.48
N PHE A 250 -14.73 2.87 1.77
CA PHE A 250 -16.02 2.51 1.21
C PHE A 250 -17.03 1.99 2.25
N ASP A 251 -16.57 1.41 3.37
CA ASP A 251 -17.45 1.03 4.50
C ASP A 251 -18.03 2.26 5.22
N VAL A 252 -17.19 3.28 5.45
CA VAL A 252 -17.60 4.58 6.01
C VAL A 252 -18.51 5.34 5.05
N PHE A 253 -18.16 5.38 3.76
CA PHE A 253 -18.94 6.10 2.74
C PHE A 253 -20.28 5.41 2.41
N ALA A 254 -20.39 4.09 2.68
CA ALA A 254 -21.66 3.36 2.70
C ALA A 254 -22.52 3.66 3.95
N GLY A 255 -21.91 4.17 5.02
CA GLY A 255 -22.55 4.46 6.30
C GLY A 255 -22.59 3.28 7.29
N ASN A 256 -21.86 2.19 7.00
CA ASN A 256 -21.78 1.01 7.87
C ASN A 256 -21.01 1.34 9.16
N SER A 257 -19.87 2.02 9.01
CA SER A 257 -19.02 2.49 10.09
C SER A 257 -18.98 4.02 10.15
N LYS A 258 -18.67 4.55 11.33
CA LYS A 258 -18.54 5.99 11.59
C LYS A 258 -17.11 6.31 12.04
N LEU A 259 -16.61 7.44 11.57
CA LEU A 259 -15.38 8.03 12.07
C LEU A 259 -15.65 8.88 13.32
N PRO A 260 -14.64 9.14 14.16
CA PRO A 260 -14.78 10.05 15.30
C PRO A 260 -14.87 11.52 14.85
N LYS A 261 -15.10 12.45 15.79
CA LYS A 261 -15.22 13.88 15.47
C LYS A 261 -13.90 14.52 15.03
N LYS A 262 -13.96 15.73 14.47
CA LYS A 262 -12.81 16.53 14.03
C LYS A 262 -11.75 16.70 15.13
N GLU A 263 -12.17 16.92 16.37
CA GLU A 263 -11.30 17.12 17.52
C GLU A 263 -10.49 15.84 17.82
N GLU A 264 -11.18 14.70 17.89
CA GLU A 264 -10.60 13.36 18.08
C GLU A 264 -9.69 12.95 16.91
N MET A 265 -10.05 13.33 15.68
CA MET A 265 -9.20 13.15 14.50
C MET A 265 -7.88 13.92 14.63
N LEU A 266 -7.94 15.17 15.08
CA LEU A 266 -6.77 16.03 15.28
C LEU A 266 -5.92 15.56 16.47
N GLU A 267 -6.52 14.97 17.50
CA GLU A 267 -5.79 14.32 18.61
C GLU A 267 -5.01 13.09 18.13
N ASP A 268 -5.61 12.22 17.32
CA ASP A 268 -4.93 11.07 16.72
C ASP A 268 -3.77 11.49 15.80
N ILE A 269 -3.97 12.54 14.99
CA ILE A 269 -2.90 13.11 14.14
C ILE A 269 -1.74 13.61 15.01
N ARG A 270 -2.01 14.39 16.07
CA ARG A 270 -0.97 14.88 17.00
C ARG A 270 -0.24 13.73 17.68
N ALA A 271 -0.97 12.73 18.19
CA ALA A 271 -0.38 11.57 18.86
C ALA A 271 0.52 10.74 17.91
N LYS A 272 0.10 10.53 16.65
CA LYS A 272 0.90 9.85 15.63
C LYS A 272 2.14 10.63 15.22
N GLN A 273 2.01 11.95 15.02
CA GLN A 273 3.16 12.81 14.73
C GLN A 273 4.19 12.79 15.88
N GLU A 274 3.75 12.76 17.14
CA GLU A 274 4.64 12.68 18.30
C GLU A 274 5.30 11.29 18.42
N ALA A 275 4.53 10.21 18.24
CA ALA A 275 5.08 8.85 18.19
C ALA A 275 6.11 8.67 17.05
N LEU A 276 5.95 9.36 15.92
CA LEU A 276 6.94 9.38 14.84
C LEU A 276 8.24 10.09 15.24
N LYS A 277 8.17 11.30 15.83
CA LYS A 277 9.37 12.06 16.29
C LYS A 277 10.21 11.24 17.27
N ASN A 278 9.55 10.52 18.18
CA ASN A 278 10.22 9.72 19.22
C ASN A 278 10.82 8.41 18.69
N ARG A 279 10.55 8.03 17.44
CA ARG A 279 11.02 6.76 16.84
C ARG A 279 11.89 6.91 15.60
N TYR A 280 11.71 7.97 14.81
CA TYR A 280 12.41 8.17 13.54
C TYR A 280 13.15 9.51 13.52
N LEU A 281 14.35 9.53 12.91
CA LEU A 281 15.15 10.75 12.77
C LEU A 281 14.33 11.85 12.05
N PRO A 282 14.24 13.09 12.56
CA PRO A 282 13.38 14.14 12.02
C PRO A 282 13.91 14.65 10.67
N THR A 283 13.46 14.01 9.58
CA THR A 283 13.85 14.35 8.20
C THR A 283 12.62 14.41 7.30
N ARG A 284 12.71 15.11 6.15
CA ARG A 284 11.62 15.17 5.13
C ARG A 284 11.23 13.82 4.52
N ARG A 285 11.95 12.72 4.82
CA ARG A 285 11.58 11.36 4.46
C ARG A 285 10.75 10.65 5.54
N HIS A 286 10.85 11.09 6.80
CA HIS A 286 10.29 10.42 7.96
C HIS A 286 9.02 11.12 8.50
N THR A 287 8.00 11.27 7.64
CA THR A 287 6.77 12.03 7.94
C THR A 287 5.46 11.23 7.86
N ILE A 288 5.49 10.01 7.30
CA ILE A 288 4.30 9.19 7.01
C ILE A 288 4.53 7.69 7.27
N GLN A 289 5.41 7.37 8.21
CA GLN A 289 5.80 6.00 8.53
C GLN A 289 4.73 5.29 9.34
N VAL A 290 4.58 4.00 9.10
CA VAL A 290 3.68 3.11 9.83
C VAL A 290 4.32 1.75 10.04
N ASP A 291 4.05 1.10 11.16
CA ASP A 291 4.34 -0.31 11.33
C ASP A 291 3.17 -1.12 10.75
N TYR A 292 3.46 -2.11 9.90
CA TYR A 292 2.43 -2.80 9.12
C TYR A 292 1.34 -3.43 9.99
N ILE A 293 1.67 -4.26 10.99
CA ILE A 293 0.66 -4.95 11.79
C ILE A 293 -0.15 -3.97 12.65
N PRO A 294 0.44 -3.06 13.46
CA PRO A 294 -0.33 -2.10 14.26
C PRO A 294 -1.27 -1.23 13.41
N PHE A 295 -0.83 -0.76 12.24
CA PHE A 295 -1.64 0.10 11.38
C PHE A 295 -2.74 -0.66 10.63
N MET A 296 -2.46 -1.88 10.17
CA MET A 296 -3.49 -2.76 9.59
C MET A 296 -4.54 -3.15 10.63
N ASP A 297 -4.14 -3.46 11.86
CA ASP A 297 -5.04 -3.77 12.98
C ASP A 297 -5.89 -2.56 13.41
N GLU A 298 -5.29 -1.37 13.40
CA GLU A 298 -5.95 -0.10 13.69
C GLU A 298 -7.05 0.21 12.67
N LEU A 299 -6.75 0.12 11.37
CA LEU A 299 -7.73 0.28 10.29
C LEU A 299 -8.79 -0.83 10.33
N ALA A 300 -8.39 -2.08 10.58
CA ALA A 300 -9.30 -3.22 10.66
C ALA A 300 -10.29 -3.12 11.84
N LYS A 301 -9.95 -2.39 12.91
CA LYS A 301 -10.89 -2.09 14.01
C LYS A 301 -12.00 -1.13 13.59
N LEU A 302 -11.70 -0.14 12.73
CA LEU A 302 -12.69 0.84 12.26
C LEU A 302 -13.86 0.20 11.49
N ILE A 303 -13.61 -0.92 10.79
CA ILE A 303 -14.62 -1.66 10.01
C ILE A 303 -14.92 -3.06 10.59
N GLY A 304 -14.53 -3.34 11.83
CA GLY A 304 -14.82 -4.60 12.51
C GLY A 304 -14.18 -5.88 11.92
N CYS A 305 -13.27 -5.78 10.94
CA CYS A 305 -12.53 -6.92 10.37
C CYS A 305 -11.23 -7.26 11.12
N TYR A 306 -11.00 -6.67 12.30
CA TYR A 306 -9.86 -6.97 13.16
C TYR A 306 -9.82 -8.45 13.56
N PRO A 307 -8.71 -9.18 13.30
CA PRO A 307 -8.61 -10.62 13.52
C PRO A 307 -8.39 -10.97 15.00
N SER A 308 -9.40 -10.68 15.83
CA SER A 308 -9.37 -10.96 17.26
C SER A 308 -9.18 -12.45 17.51
N ILE A 309 -8.00 -12.82 18.03
CA ILE A 309 -7.59 -14.20 18.32
C ILE A 309 -8.67 -14.92 19.16
N TRP A 310 -9.29 -14.23 20.12
CA TRP A 310 -10.38 -14.77 20.94
C TRP A 310 -11.64 -15.13 20.12
N LYS A 311 -12.07 -14.25 19.21
CA LYS A 311 -13.22 -14.51 18.32
C LYS A 311 -12.94 -15.65 17.35
N ILE A 312 -11.71 -15.70 16.83
CA ILE A 312 -11.27 -16.79 15.95
C ILE A 312 -11.17 -18.10 16.76
N ALA A 313 -10.68 -18.08 18.00
CA ALA A 313 -10.54 -19.27 18.85
C ALA A 313 -11.88 -19.91 19.22
N SER A 314 -12.94 -19.12 19.39
CA SER A 314 -14.30 -19.65 19.59
C SER A 314 -14.93 -20.28 18.34
N MET A 315 -14.32 -20.12 17.17
CA MET A 315 -14.76 -20.71 15.89
C MET A 315 -13.84 -21.85 15.43
N ASP A 316 -12.52 -21.65 15.53
CA ASP A 316 -11.47 -22.60 15.17
C ASP A 316 -10.19 -22.28 15.99
N PRO A 317 -9.92 -23.04 17.07
CA PRO A 317 -8.71 -22.87 17.89
C PRO A 317 -7.39 -23.08 17.12
N PHE A 318 -7.37 -23.91 16.07
CA PHE A 318 -6.18 -24.17 15.28
C PHE A 318 -5.88 -22.99 14.34
N LEU A 319 -6.90 -22.41 13.72
CA LEU A 319 -6.79 -21.15 12.98
C LEU A 319 -6.35 -20.01 13.89
N ALA A 320 -6.89 -19.90 15.11
CA ALA A 320 -6.49 -18.88 16.07
C ALA A 320 -5.02 -18.99 16.49
N TRP A 321 -4.53 -20.20 16.76
CA TRP A 321 -3.10 -20.43 16.94
C TRP A 321 -2.30 -20.02 15.70
N LYS A 322 -2.78 -20.36 14.50
CA LYS A 322 -2.08 -20.03 13.26
C LYS A 322 -1.99 -18.53 13.00
N VAL A 323 -3.04 -17.76 13.30
CA VAL A 323 -3.06 -16.29 13.29
C VAL A 323 -2.05 -15.70 14.28
N PHE A 324 -1.90 -16.30 15.46
CA PHE A 324 -0.98 -15.83 16.50
C PHE A 324 0.51 -16.16 16.22
N SER A 325 0.79 -17.26 15.50
CA SER A 325 2.13 -17.87 15.44
C SER A 325 2.82 -17.84 14.08
N SER A 326 2.08 -17.62 12.99
CA SER A 326 2.65 -17.49 11.64
C SER A 326 2.87 -16.02 11.28
N PRO A 327 3.69 -15.71 10.25
CA PRO A 327 3.69 -14.39 9.64
C PRO A 327 2.28 -13.97 9.23
N THR A 328 2.02 -12.66 9.18
CA THR A 328 0.66 -12.09 9.06
C THR A 328 0.38 -11.59 7.63
N PRO A 329 0.07 -12.47 6.65
CA PRO A 329 -0.33 -12.03 5.32
C PRO A 329 -1.67 -11.31 5.39
N SER A 330 -1.95 -10.50 4.37
CA SER A 330 -3.17 -9.69 4.24
C SER A 330 -4.47 -10.49 4.38
N TYR A 331 -4.47 -11.77 3.98
CA TYR A 331 -5.60 -12.71 4.04
C TYR A 331 -6.26 -12.78 5.43
N VAL A 332 -5.51 -12.56 6.51
CA VAL A 332 -6.03 -12.63 7.88
C VAL A 332 -7.19 -11.65 8.12
N TYR A 333 -7.16 -10.49 7.46
CA TYR A 333 -8.18 -9.45 7.57
C TYR A 333 -9.44 -9.73 6.75
N ARG A 334 -9.55 -10.92 6.15
CA ARG A 334 -10.74 -11.44 5.46
C ARG A 334 -11.38 -12.64 6.18
N ILE A 335 -10.88 -13.01 7.37
CA ILE A 335 -11.51 -14.04 8.21
C ILE A 335 -12.78 -13.50 8.91
N LEU A 336 -12.75 -12.23 9.33
CA LEU A 336 -13.85 -11.57 10.06
C LEU A 336 -14.25 -10.25 9.37
N GLY A 337 -15.43 -9.73 9.69
CA GLY A 337 -15.92 -8.42 9.25
C GLY A 337 -16.45 -8.36 7.81
N PRO A 338 -16.64 -7.16 7.25
CA PRO A 338 -17.26 -6.97 5.94
C PRO A 338 -16.36 -7.49 4.80
N HIS A 339 -17.03 -8.10 3.81
CA HIS A 339 -16.42 -8.75 2.64
C HIS A 339 -15.31 -9.76 3.01
N SER A 340 -15.61 -10.63 3.98
CA SER A 340 -14.82 -11.84 4.24
C SER A 340 -14.67 -12.69 2.97
N TRP A 341 -13.62 -13.51 2.93
CA TRP A 341 -13.28 -14.34 1.78
C TRP A 341 -13.14 -15.80 2.21
N GLU A 342 -13.88 -16.69 1.57
CA GLU A 342 -13.94 -18.13 1.88
C GLU A 342 -12.54 -18.78 1.84
N GLY A 343 -11.73 -18.45 0.83
CA GLY A 343 -10.36 -18.93 0.69
C GLY A 343 -9.35 -18.33 1.69
N ALA A 344 -9.72 -17.35 2.52
CA ALA A 344 -8.80 -16.68 3.44
C ALA A 344 -8.17 -17.64 4.46
N LYS A 345 -8.97 -18.61 4.94
CA LYS A 345 -8.50 -19.67 5.84
C LYS A 345 -7.44 -20.55 5.17
N GLU A 346 -7.75 -21.03 3.96
CA GLU A 346 -6.86 -21.90 3.19
C GLU A 346 -5.56 -21.18 2.81
N ALA A 347 -5.66 -19.96 2.26
CA ALA A 347 -4.51 -19.15 1.89
C ALA A 347 -3.58 -18.82 3.07
N LEU A 348 -4.12 -18.55 4.26
CA LEU A 348 -3.33 -18.35 5.48
C LEU A 348 -2.63 -19.65 5.95
N LEU A 349 -3.31 -20.79 5.88
CA LEU A 349 -2.73 -22.09 6.24
C LEU A 349 -1.66 -22.55 5.23
N GLU A 350 -1.87 -22.27 3.95
CA GLU A 350 -0.95 -22.60 2.85
C GLU A 350 0.27 -21.68 2.76
N ALA A 351 0.25 -20.44 3.27
CA ALA A 351 1.24 -19.41 2.97
C ALA A 351 2.71 -19.88 3.09
N GLU A 352 3.06 -20.62 4.15
CA GLU A 352 4.40 -21.21 4.31
C GLU A 352 4.78 -22.24 3.24
N SER A 353 3.80 -22.95 2.68
CA SER A 353 3.98 -23.91 1.59
C SER A 353 4.17 -23.17 0.26
N ARG A 354 3.35 -22.16 0.00
CA ARG A 354 3.40 -21.32 -1.22
C ARG A 354 4.71 -20.54 -1.33
N VAL A 355 5.31 -20.18 -0.20
CA VAL A 355 6.67 -19.63 -0.13
C VAL A 355 7.74 -20.66 -0.54
N LYS A 356 7.59 -21.94 -0.17
CA LYS A 356 8.52 -23.02 -0.55
C LYS A 356 8.39 -23.39 -2.03
N ASP A 357 7.17 -23.44 -2.57
CA ASP A 357 6.89 -23.58 -4.01
C ASP A 357 7.63 -22.50 -4.82
N GLY A 358 7.55 -21.24 -4.38
CA GLY A 358 8.23 -20.09 -5.00
C GLY A 358 9.77 -20.11 -4.94
N CYS A 359 10.36 -21.04 -4.17
CA CYS A 359 11.80 -21.28 -4.14
C CYS A 359 12.24 -22.49 -5.00
N ASN A 360 11.31 -23.34 -5.47
CA ASN A 360 11.61 -24.52 -6.28
C ASN A 360 10.66 -24.67 -7.49
N PRO A 361 10.53 -23.63 -8.36
CA PRO A 361 9.66 -23.72 -9.53
C PRO A 361 10.08 -24.90 -10.43
N GLY A 362 9.13 -25.79 -10.73
CA GLY A 362 9.32 -26.93 -11.63
C GLY A 362 9.69 -28.27 -10.96
N LYS A 363 9.96 -28.34 -9.66
CA LYS A 363 10.09 -29.63 -8.96
C LYS A 363 8.70 -30.21 -8.60
N PRO A 364 8.48 -31.53 -8.71
CA PRO A 364 7.22 -32.15 -8.30
C PRO A 364 6.98 -31.98 -6.79
N LYS A 365 5.70 -31.92 -6.38
CA LYS A 365 5.26 -31.68 -5.00
C LYS A 365 5.56 -32.88 -4.07
N THR A 366 6.82 -33.05 -3.70
CA THR A 366 7.27 -34.14 -2.79
C THR A 366 7.10 -33.82 -1.31
N TRP A 367 6.77 -32.57 -0.94
CA TRP A 367 6.45 -32.22 0.44
C TRP A 367 5.07 -32.74 0.85
N LYS A 368 5.03 -33.98 1.36
CA LYS A 368 3.95 -34.39 2.25
C LYS A 368 4.14 -33.69 3.59
N PRO A 369 3.10 -33.04 4.17
CA PRO A 369 3.11 -32.72 5.58
C PRO A 369 3.34 -34.02 6.37
N LYS A 370 4.23 -34.01 7.37
CA LYS A 370 4.17 -35.07 8.39
C LYS A 370 2.84 -34.91 9.11
N GLU A 371 2.01 -35.95 9.09
CA GLU A 371 0.84 -36.03 9.98
C GLU A 371 1.33 -35.85 11.42
N LYS A 372 1.03 -34.70 12.02
CA LYS A 372 1.33 -34.48 13.43
C LYS A 372 0.33 -35.28 14.24
N SER A 373 0.80 -36.37 14.84
CA SER A 373 -0.03 -37.22 15.68
C SER A 373 -0.70 -36.41 16.80
N PHE A 374 -1.87 -36.88 17.23
CA PHE A 374 -2.78 -36.20 18.16
C PHE A 374 -2.11 -35.78 19.50
N GLY A 375 -1.00 -36.42 19.86
CA GLY A 375 -0.21 -36.08 21.04
C GLY A 375 0.38 -34.66 21.04
N PHE A 376 0.70 -34.08 19.88
CA PHE A 376 1.24 -32.72 19.82
C PHE A 376 0.22 -31.70 20.37
N PHE A 377 -1.08 -31.91 20.13
CA PHE A 377 -2.17 -31.02 20.53
C PHE A 377 -2.35 -30.90 22.05
N LYS A 378 -1.99 -31.93 22.83
CA LYS A 378 -2.07 -31.89 24.31
C LYS A 378 -1.00 -30.98 24.92
N PHE A 379 0.26 -31.15 24.51
CA PHE A 379 1.32 -30.19 24.87
C PHE A 379 1.02 -28.79 24.32
N PHE A 380 0.32 -28.72 23.19
CA PHE A 380 -0.08 -27.46 22.58
C PHE A 380 -1.01 -26.62 23.47
N ILE A 381 -2.07 -27.22 24.00
CA ILE A 381 -3.01 -26.54 24.91
C ILE A 381 -2.28 -26.08 26.18
N ILE A 382 -1.42 -26.91 26.76
CA ILE A 382 -0.66 -26.58 27.96
C ILE A 382 0.26 -25.38 27.72
N GLY A 383 1.03 -25.37 26.62
CA GLY A 383 1.87 -24.23 26.26
C GLY A 383 1.08 -22.95 25.98
N PHE A 384 -0.07 -23.06 25.29
CA PHE A 384 -0.93 -21.91 25.00
C PHE A 384 -1.53 -21.30 26.28
N VAL A 385 -2.00 -22.13 27.22
CA VAL A 385 -2.50 -21.68 28.53
C VAL A 385 -1.40 -21.02 29.35
N ILE A 386 -0.18 -21.59 29.39
CA ILE A 386 0.97 -20.99 30.08
C ILE A 386 1.33 -19.62 29.47
N CYS A 387 1.38 -19.51 28.13
CA CYS A 387 1.64 -18.23 27.45
C CYS A 387 0.53 -17.18 27.68
N ILE A 388 -0.73 -17.60 27.89
CA ILE A 388 -1.82 -16.70 28.28
C ILE A 388 -1.67 -16.23 29.73
N ILE A 389 -1.38 -17.15 30.66
CA ILE A 389 -1.20 -16.82 32.09
C ILE A 389 -0.01 -15.87 32.27
N LEU A 390 1.13 -16.16 31.65
CA LEU A 390 2.32 -15.30 31.74
C LEU A 390 2.11 -13.88 31.18
N LYS A 391 1.07 -13.66 30.36
CA LYS A 391 0.70 -12.36 29.77
C LYS A 391 -0.50 -11.69 30.46
N LEU A 392 -0.91 -12.22 31.62
CA LEU A 392 -1.88 -11.63 32.54
C LEU A 392 -1.23 -11.20 33.86
N PHE A 393 0.03 -11.58 34.09
CA PHE A 393 0.83 -11.24 35.27
C PHE A 393 2.10 -10.43 34.93
N PHE A 394 2.37 -10.17 33.64
CA PHE A 394 3.41 -9.29 33.09
C PHE A 394 2.88 -8.59 31.83
#